data_AF-A0A9E3QIY8-F1
#
_entry.id   AF-A0A9E3QIY8-F1
#
_cell.length_a   1.000
_cell.length_b   1.000
_cell.length_c   1.000
_cell.angle_alpha   90.00
_cell.angle_beta   90.00
_cell.angle_gamma   90.00
#
_symmetry.space_group_name_H-M   'P 1'
#
loop_
_entity.id
_entity.type
_entity.pdbx_description
1 polymer ?
#
loop_
_entity_poly.entity_id
_entity_poly.type
_entity_poly.pdbx_seq_one_letter_code
_entity_poly.pdbx_strand_id
1 'polypeptide(L)'
;TWIEASARGRHGGPVRAGMWSTVVIGTHPIEADQVVWLEISADELPLGPLPAYWIENKGVNSFWHVPIPPQAVNVRLRYRSGARHGEETAYSPYQEVVVRPNLPERTEAVGLPLTFPEALVGNRMMTIKVDSRGSTFDIFFPTVGLHSDVRPAEGDLPFSRSHFRAIIGGLAVGRRLDWFAERPSWEVFQRYQGATNLLVTELKWRHGPIRVLATDFVAMGADLLPKTAGGTESPGQYLKRYRISNEGTEPRRALFGVYVHAEVNGGIGEPGLLWHDGDRTLLATNRGHGHANRKLARDATVEFALALDGRGEVFCEPTGPNEAILLRPLELPAGGEVTVDLLISGAFTGWRGDQGTFDHWLRPALAWFRAADLDAIEQATADRWDAFIEPLPTLYFPKTTYSVTLRRSALAAALHCDAKWGSLAAGFDRGLHAYCWPRDAIYASGALDRAGHPEIGRGVFEWLARVRGQSRPYAYWFQKYTIDGWPEWETPAVDQTALIPWGLERYYRRTGDLDFVAASWPIIEQAAAVCGGASGHPGLRLLEDLNLVSSAGLWDNRFGAFLYSNAVIVAGLRAAARLAEALGRPDAAAPWRALADRIWA
;
A
#
# COMPACT_ATOMS: atom_id res chain seq x y z
N THR A 1 31.40 -3.29 45.05
CA THR A 1 30.35 -2.34 44.58
C THR A 1 29.88 -2.79 43.21
N TRP A 2 28.62 -3.18 43.07
CA TRP A 2 28.11 -3.87 41.87
C TRP A 2 27.40 -2.90 40.94
N ILE A 3 27.85 -2.80 39.69
CA ILE A 3 27.09 -2.14 38.62
C ILE A 3 26.56 -3.25 37.72
N GLU A 4 25.29 -3.60 37.87
CA GLU A 4 24.63 -4.57 37.00
C GLU A 4 23.80 -3.81 35.97
N ALA A 5 24.12 -3.98 34.69
CA ALA A 5 23.26 -3.50 33.62
C ALA A 5 22.12 -4.51 33.42
N SER A 6 20.88 -4.03 33.33
CA SER A 6 19.72 -4.89 33.07
C SER A 6 19.91 -5.71 31.80
N ALA A 7 19.29 -6.89 31.74
CA ALA A 7 19.31 -7.77 30.59
C ALA A 7 18.86 -7.00 29.34
N ARG A 8 19.69 -7.07 28.30
CA ARG A 8 19.44 -6.43 27.02
C ARG A 8 19.52 -7.45 25.91
N GLY A 9 18.69 -7.25 24.89
CA GLY A 9 18.80 -7.96 23.63
C GLY A 9 20.03 -7.51 22.84
N ARG A 10 20.24 -8.15 21.69
CA ARG A 10 21.29 -7.77 20.73
C ARG A 10 21.19 -6.26 20.40
N HIS A 11 22.31 -5.54 20.47
CA HIS A 11 22.42 -4.07 20.28
C HIS A 11 21.84 -3.19 21.40
N GLY A 12 21.57 -3.74 22.59
CA GLY A 12 21.21 -2.94 23.77
C GLY A 12 19.73 -2.60 23.90
N GLY A 13 18.86 -3.15 23.03
CA GLY A 13 17.40 -3.03 23.10
C GLY A 13 16.76 -4.01 24.08
N PRO A 14 15.42 -4.15 24.08
CA PRO A 14 14.72 -5.10 24.94
C PRO A 14 15.13 -6.55 24.63
N VAL A 15 15.02 -7.44 25.62
CA VAL A 15 15.16 -8.88 25.43
C VAL A 15 14.04 -9.36 24.51
N ARG A 16 14.39 -9.96 23.36
CA ARG A 16 13.41 -10.40 22.36
C ARG A 16 13.39 -11.93 22.22
N ALA A 17 12.19 -12.45 21.96
CA ALA A 17 11.92 -13.87 21.81
C ALA A 17 12.80 -14.53 20.75
N GLY A 18 13.24 -15.76 21.00
CA GLY A 18 14.03 -16.53 20.03
C GLY A 18 15.43 -16.00 19.74
N MET A 19 15.92 -14.98 20.46
CA MET A 19 17.28 -14.43 20.30
C MET A 19 18.11 -14.61 21.58
N TRP A 20 19.42 -14.77 21.41
CA TRP A 20 20.36 -14.66 22.53
C TRP A 20 20.34 -13.24 23.10
N SER A 21 20.39 -13.15 24.42
CA SER A 21 20.44 -11.87 25.15
C SER A 21 21.62 -11.85 26.09
N THR A 22 21.89 -10.71 26.73
CA THR A 22 23.04 -10.59 27.62
C THR A 22 22.76 -9.71 28.83
N VAL A 23 23.44 -10.03 29.94
CA VAL A 23 23.59 -9.19 31.12
C VAL A 23 25.07 -8.82 31.24
N VAL A 24 25.35 -7.54 31.50
CA VAL A 24 26.70 -7.07 31.80
C VAL A 24 26.82 -6.81 33.29
N ILE A 25 27.74 -7.51 33.94
CA ILE A 25 27.98 -7.46 35.38
C ILE A 25 29.30 -6.71 35.62
N GLY A 26 29.27 -5.67 36.44
CA GLY A 26 30.45 -4.96 36.93
C GLY A 26 30.79 -5.37 38.36
N THR A 27 32.01 -5.86 38.58
CA THR A 27 32.54 -6.23 39.91
C THR A 27 33.55 -5.20 40.38
N HIS A 28 33.65 -5.00 41.70
CA HIS A 28 34.63 -4.09 42.32
C HIS A 28 35.00 -4.59 43.73
N PRO A 29 36.30 -4.62 44.09
CA PRO A 29 37.46 -4.23 43.28
C PRO A 29 37.82 -5.27 42.19
N ILE A 30 38.80 -4.94 41.34
CA ILE A 30 39.40 -5.89 40.40
C ILE A 30 40.20 -6.91 41.21
N GLU A 31 39.84 -8.19 41.10
CA GLU A 31 40.49 -9.28 41.84
C GLU A 31 40.87 -10.42 40.88
N ALA A 32 41.96 -11.12 41.19
CA ALA A 32 42.49 -12.19 40.35
C ALA A 32 42.01 -13.54 40.89
N ASP A 33 41.02 -14.17 40.22
CA ASP A 33 40.31 -15.43 40.54
C ASP A 33 38.81 -15.31 40.87
N GLN A 34 38.20 -14.14 40.62
CA GLN A 34 36.75 -13.97 40.73
C GLN A 34 35.97 -14.95 39.84
N VAL A 35 35.01 -15.65 40.44
CA VAL A 35 33.99 -16.43 39.73
C VAL A 35 32.70 -15.62 39.72
N VAL A 36 32.21 -15.30 38.52
CA VAL A 36 31.01 -14.48 38.35
C VAL A 36 29.96 -15.28 37.56
N TRP A 37 28.69 -15.20 37.96
CA TRP A 37 27.58 -15.90 37.32
C TRP A 37 26.27 -15.11 37.44
N LEU A 38 25.26 -15.60 36.73
CA LEU A 38 23.89 -15.12 36.81
C LEU A 38 22.97 -16.25 37.29
N GLU A 39 22.27 -16.05 38.39
CA GLU A 39 21.15 -16.92 38.76
C GLU A 39 19.90 -16.43 38.05
N ILE A 40 19.24 -17.28 37.27
CA ILE A 40 18.11 -16.89 36.44
C ILE A 40 17.03 -17.98 36.39
N SER A 41 15.78 -17.55 36.47
CA SER A 41 14.60 -18.37 36.13
C SER A 41 13.82 -17.74 34.98
N ALA A 42 13.25 -18.61 34.14
CA ALA A 42 12.28 -18.29 33.10
C ALA A 42 10.90 -18.70 33.60
N ASP A 43 10.09 -17.72 33.95
CA ASP A 43 8.94 -17.86 34.84
C ASP A 43 9.38 -18.58 36.13
N GLU A 44 8.82 -19.76 36.40
CA GLU A 44 9.16 -20.60 37.56
C GLU A 44 10.25 -21.65 37.24
N LEU A 45 10.74 -21.72 36.00
CA LEU A 45 11.73 -22.71 35.58
C LEU A 45 13.16 -22.17 35.77
N PRO A 46 13.98 -22.73 36.68
CA PRO A 46 15.38 -22.32 36.81
C PRO A 46 16.19 -22.76 35.59
N LEU A 47 16.99 -21.85 35.02
CA LEU A 47 17.92 -22.18 33.93
C LEU A 47 19.31 -22.63 34.45
N GLY A 48 19.49 -22.64 35.78
CA GLY A 48 20.78 -22.86 36.43
C GLY A 48 21.65 -21.60 36.45
N PRO A 49 22.79 -21.63 37.17
CA PRO A 49 23.74 -20.53 37.17
C PRO A 49 24.41 -20.42 35.79
N LEU A 50 24.19 -19.30 35.10
CA LEU A 50 24.82 -19.02 33.82
C LEU A 50 26.21 -18.40 34.08
N PRO A 51 27.29 -18.96 33.51
CA PRO A 51 28.63 -18.45 33.74
C PRO A 51 28.83 -17.07 33.10
N ALA A 52 29.54 -16.18 33.78
CA ALA A 52 29.96 -14.90 33.23
C ALA A 52 31.36 -15.00 32.60
N TYR A 53 31.53 -14.32 31.47
CA TYR A 53 32.78 -14.26 30.72
C TYR A 53 33.38 -12.88 30.86
N TRP A 54 34.62 -12.79 31.34
CA TRP A 54 35.32 -11.52 31.49
C TRP A 54 35.45 -10.80 30.14
N ILE A 55 35.22 -9.48 30.14
CA ILE A 55 35.29 -8.61 28.97
C ILE A 55 36.53 -7.70 29.04
N GLU A 56 36.54 -6.80 30.02
CA GLU A 56 37.57 -5.78 30.19
C GLU A 56 37.61 -5.26 31.64
N ASN A 57 38.72 -4.65 32.01
CA ASN A 57 38.83 -3.84 33.22
C ASN A 57 38.77 -2.36 32.84
N LYS A 58 37.90 -1.58 33.50
CA LYS A 58 37.75 -0.14 33.24
C LYS A 58 37.75 0.63 34.56
N GLY A 59 38.82 1.37 34.80
CA GLY A 59 39.08 1.98 36.10
C GLY A 59 39.35 0.91 37.16
N VAL A 60 38.55 0.91 38.22
CA VAL A 60 38.64 -0.04 39.35
C VAL A 60 37.63 -1.18 39.28
N ASN A 61 36.97 -1.37 38.13
CA ASN A 61 35.92 -2.37 37.95
C ASN A 61 36.30 -3.39 36.87
N SER A 62 35.92 -4.66 37.08
CA SER A 62 35.93 -5.69 36.03
C SER A 62 34.54 -5.86 35.44
N PHE A 63 34.42 -5.92 34.12
CA PHE A 63 33.17 -6.12 33.40
C PHE A 63 33.09 -7.54 32.85
N TRP A 64 31.92 -8.15 33.02
CA TRP A 64 31.64 -9.53 32.66
C TRP A 64 30.38 -9.59 31.81
N HIS A 65 30.37 -10.49 30.83
CA HIS A 65 29.27 -10.75 29.93
C HIS A 65 28.64 -12.09 30.26
N VAL A 66 27.32 -12.13 30.53
CA VAL A 66 26.58 -13.38 30.71
C VAL A 66 25.63 -13.59 29.54
N PRO A 67 25.85 -14.59 28.66
CA PRO A 67 24.92 -14.91 27.60
C PRO A 67 23.68 -15.63 28.16
N ILE A 68 22.49 -15.11 27.85
CA ILE A 68 21.20 -15.71 28.19
C ILE A 68 20.66 -16.46 26.96
N PRO A 69 20.33 -17.76 27.07
CA PRO A 69 19.82 -18.55 25.95
C PRO A 69 18.44 -18.07 25.49
N PRO A 70 18.06 -18.31 24.21
CA PRO A 70 16.79 -17.85 23.65
C PRO A 70 15.54 -18.30 24.43
N GLN A 71 14.67 -17.34 24.76
CA GLN A 71 13.45 -17.55 25.55
C GLN A 71 12.19 -17.34 24.73
N ALA A 72 11.07 -17.84 25.26
CA ALA A 72 9.75 -17.67 24.65
C ALA A 72 9.18 -16.26 24.85
N VAL A 73 8.33 -15.79 23.94
CA VAL A 73 7.62 -14.50 24.09
C VAL A 73 6.78 -14.51 25.37
N ASN A 74 6.73 -13.38 26.07
CA ASN A 74 6.02 -13.16 27.34
C ASN A 74 6.56 -13.94 28.56
N VAL A 75 7.66 -14.69 28.41
CA VAL A 75 8.35 -15.29 29.57
C VAL A 75 8.90 -14.18 30.46
N ARG A 76 8.70 -14.30 31.78
CA ARG A 76 9.29 -13.42 32.77
C ARG A 76 10.63 -13.98 33.21
N LEU A 77 11.71 -13.27 32.90
CA LEU A 77 13.03 -13.61 33.41
C LEU A 77 13.24 -12.90 34.74
N ARG A 78 13.45 -13.69 35.79
CA ARG A 78 13.85 -13.20 37.10
C ARG A 78 15.29 -13.62 37.36
N TYR A 79 16.18 -12.66 37.60
CA TYR A 79 17.60 -12.95 37.74
C TYR A 79 18.30 -12.08 38.77
N ARG A 80 19.45 -12.54 39.26
CA ARG A 80 20.41 -11.75 40.04
C ARG A 80 21.83 -12.18 39.71
N SER A 81 22.76 -11.24 39.79
CA SER A 81 24.18 -11.51 39.65
C SER A 81 24.74 -12.10 40.94
N GLY A 82 25.61 -13.10 40.81
CA GLY A 82 26.39 -13.67 41.90
C GLY A 82 27.87 -13.58 41.56
N ALA A 83 28.69 -13.33 42.56
CA ALA A 83 30.14 -13.39 42.41
C ALA A 83 30.83 -13.85 43.68
N ARG A 84 31.94 -14.55 43.51
CA ARG A 84 32.70 -15.13 44.59
C ARG A 84 34.20 -14.89 44.39
N HIS A 85 34.85 -14.52 45.49
CA HIS A 85 36.30 -14.41 45.61
C HIS A 85 36.70 -15.08 46.95
N GLY A 86 37.51 -16.13 46.88
CA GLY A 86 37.77 -16.99 48.05
C GLY A 86 36.47 -17.58 48.64
N GLU A 87 36.21 -17.29 49.92
CA GLU A 87 35.00 -17.71 50.65
C GLU A 87 33.88 -16.66 50.62
N GLU A 88 34.18 -15.42 50.19
CA GLU A 88 33.20 -14.34 50.18
C GLU A 88 32.33 -14.42 48.92
N THR A 89 31.02 -14.39 49.10
CA THR A 89 30.04 -14.36 48.00
C THR A 89 29.15 -13.14 48.13
N ALA A 90 29.02 -12.40 47.04
CA ALA A 90 28.14 -11.24 46.93
C ALA A 90 27.03 -11.50 45.90
N TYR A 91 25.84 -10.99 46.19
CA TYR A 91 24.69 -11.05 45.28
C TYR A 91 24.14 -9.65 45.03
N SER A 92 23.65 -9.41 43.81
CA SER A 92 22.83 -8.25 43.51
C SER A 92 21.36 -8.48 43.90
N PRO A 93 20.54 -7.41 43.97
CA PRO A 93 19.08 -7.55 44.04
C PRO A 93 18.51 -8.29 42.83
N TYR A 94 17.36 -8.93 43.01
CA TYR A 94 16.64 -9.50 41.88
C TYR A 94 16.15 -8.40 40.92
N GLN A 95 16.29 -8.69 39.63
CA GLN A 95 15.70 -7.94 38.54
C GLN A 95 14.69 -8.81 37.80
N GLU A 96 13.69 -8.17 37.21
CA GLU A 96 12.70 -8.83 36.36
C GLU A 96 12.65 -8.15 34.99
N VAL A 97 12.61 -8.96 33.93
CA VAL A 97 12.38 -8.49 32.57
C VAL A 97 11.43 -9.45 31.86
N VAL A 98 10.49 -8.91 31.09
CA VAL A 98 9.62 -9.72 30.24
C VAL A 98 10.22 -9.81 28.84
N VAL A 99 10.29 -11.02 28.30
CA VAL A 99 10.76 -11.28 26.93
C VAL A 99 9.74 -10.72 25.94
N ARG A 100 10.15 -9.71 25.19
CA ARG A 100 9.32 -9.03 24.19
C ARG A 100 9.26 -9.82 22.87
N PRO A 101 8.25 -9.58 22.01
CA PRO A 101 8.20 -10.22 20.70
C PRO A 101 9.45 -9.92 19.84
N ASN A 102 9.85 -10.88 19.01
CA ASN A 102 10.83 -10.66 17.95
C ASN A 102 10.24 -9.82 16.83
N LEU A 103 11.10 -9.03 16.18
CA LEU A 103 10.74 -8.32 14.95
C LEU A 103 10.79 -9.29 13.75
N PRO A 104 10.03 -9.01 12.68
CA PRO A 104 10.19 -9.73 11.43
C PRO A 104 11.59 -9.53 10.86
N GLU A 105 12.11 -10.53 10.17
CA GLU A 105 13.26 -10.32 9.29
C GLU A 105 12.94 -9.18 8.31
N ARG A 106 13.87 -8.23 8.13
CA ARG A 106 13.66 -7.08 7.26
C ARG A 106 13.14 -7.56 5.92
N THR A 107 11.94 -7.09 5.56
CA THR A 107 11.18 -7.60 4.42
C THR A 107 11.82 -7.30 3.07
N GLU A 108 12.86 -6.45 3.04
CA GLU A 108 13.62 -6.08 1.85
C GLU A 108 15.12 -6.31 2.07
N ALA A 109 15.73 -7.08 1.16
CA ALA A 109 17.17 -7.02 0.97
C ALA A 109 17.51 -5.68 0.32
N VAL A 110 18.38 -4.90 0.96
CA VAL A 110 18.95 -3.68 0.35
C VAL A 110 19.62 -4.07 -0.96
N GLY A 111 19.02 -3.73 -2.10
CA GLY A 111 19.69 -3.76 -3.40
C GLY A 111 19.27 -4.82 -4.43
N LEU A 112 18.15 -5.54 -4.26
CA LEU A 112 17.61 -6.37 -5.35
C LEU A 112 16.35 -5.73 -5.95
N PRO A 113 16.30 -5.49 -7.29
CA PRO A 113 15.08 -5.05 -7.93
C PRO A 113 14.00 -6.13 -7.71
N LEU A 114 12.87 -5.73 -7.12
CA LEU A 114 11.70 -6.57 -6.89
C LEU A 114 11.28 -7.20 -8.23
N THR A 115 11.70 -8.45 -8.43
CA THR A 115 11.33 -9.33 -9.55
C THR A 115 10.37 -10.40 -9.03
N PHE A 116 9.57 -10.05 -8.02
CA PHE A 116 8.60 -10.95 -7.43
C PHE A 116 7.19 -10.57 -7.89
N PRO A 117 6.29 -11.55 -8.07
CA PRO A 117 4.89 -11.27 -8.35
C PRO A 117 4.31 -10.42 -7.22
N GLU A 118 3.69 -9.31 -7.59
CA GLU A 118 2.92 -8.44 -6.70
C GLU A 118 1.43 -8.65 -6.99
N ALA A 119 0.62 -8.72 -5.94
CA ALA A 119 -0.83 -8.75 -6.05
C ALA A 119 -1.42 -7.38 -5.69
N LEU A 120 -2.59 -7.10 -6.27
CA LEU A 120 -3.36 -5.88 -6.04
C LEU A 120 -4.74 -6.27 -5.55
N VAL A 121 -5.19 -5.60 -4.48
CA VAL A 121 -6.58 -5.64 -4.02
C VAL A 121 -7.07 -4.21 -3.87
N GLY A 122 -8.37 -3.97 -4.00
CA GLY A 122 -8.88 -2.60 -3.98
C GLY A 122 -10.39 -2.55 -4.22
N ASN A 123 -10.94 -1.35 -4.27
CA ASN A 123 -12.36 -1.10 -4.57
C ASN A 123 -12.58 0.14 -5.46
N ARG A 124 -11.56 0.56 -6.22
CA ARG A 124 -11.56 1.78 -7.05
C ARG A 124 -11.59 3.11 -6.28
N MET A 125 -11.48 3.05 -4.95
CA MET A 125 -11.29 4.22 -4.05
C MET A 125 -10.04 4.06 -3.17
N MET A 126 -9.53 2.84 -3.06
CA MET A 126 -8.32 2.45 -2.35
C MET A 126 -7.71 1.25 -3.09
N THR A 127 -6.39 1.22 -3.20
CA THR A 127 -5.64 0.11 -3.82
C THR A 127 -4.49 -0.32 -2.91
N ILE A 128 -4.31 -1.62 -2.70
CA ILE A 128 -3.32 -2.19 -1.80
C ILE A 128 -2.38 -3.08 -2.57
N LYS A 129 -1.10 -2.98 -2.25
CA LYS A 129 -0.07 -3.89 -2.75
C LYS A 129 0.26 -4.96 -1.71
N VAL A 130 0.16 -6.21 -2.13
CA VAL A 130 0.49 -7.39 -1.33
C VAL A 130 1.60 -8.16 -2.04
N ASP A 131 2.66 -8.51 -1.32
CA ASP A 131 3.75 -9.31 -1.89
C ASP A 131 3.37 -10.80 -1.99
N SER A 132 4.21 -11.57 -2.66
CA SER A 132 4.04 -13.03 -2.79
C SER A 132 4.02 -13.82 -1.47
N ARG A 133 4.27 -13.17 -0.34
CA ARG A 133 4.28 -13.76 1.01
C ARG A 133 3.04 -13.37 1.82
N GLY A 134 2.15 -12.56 1.26
CA GLY A 134 0.97 -12.03 1.96
C GLY A 134 1.27 -10.85 2.89
N SER A 135 2.43 -10.19 2.73
CA SER A 135 2.75 -8.93 3.40
C SER A 135 2.17 -7.77 2.60
N THR A 136 1.38 -6.92 3.25
CA THR A 136 1.00 -5.63 2.66
C THR A 136 2.19 -4.69 2.76
N PHE A 137 2.57 -4.04 1.67
CA PHE A 137 3.74 -3.16 1.65
C PHE A 137 3.48 -1.78 1.06
N ASP A 138 2.28 -1.50 0.55
CA ASP A 138 1.80 -0.13 0.33
C ASP A 138 0.26 -0.10 0.24
N ILE A 139 -0.32 1.06 0.52
CA ILE A 139 -1.76 1.33 0.41
C ILE A 139 -1.92 2.69 -0.27
N PHE A 140 -2.52 2.75 -1.44
CA PHE A 140 -2.91 4.00 -2.10
C PHE A 140 -4.29 4.42 -1.61
N PHE A 141 -4.34 5.61 -1.01
CA PHE A 141 -5.54 6.25 -0.46
C PHE A 141 -5.23 7.76 -0.30
N PRO A 142 -6.17 8.70 -0.56
CA PRO A 142 -7.62 8.56 -0.74
C PRO A 142 -8.11 8.24 -2.15
N THR A 143 -7.19 7.92 -3.05
CA THR A 143 -7.48 7.54 -4.44
C THR A 143 -6.82 6.21 -4.75
N VAL A 144 -7.09 5.65 -5.93
CA VAL A 144 -6.45 4.40 -6.39
C VAL A 144 -4.94 4.52 -6.62
N GLY A 145 -4.39 5.74 -6.58
CA GLY A 145 -2.98 6.06 -6.78
C GLY A 145 -2.57 7.25 -5.92
N LEU A 146 -1.67 8.10 -6.43
CA LEU A 146 -1.17 9.27 -5.71
C LEU A 146 -2.09 10.48 -5.90
N HIS A 147 -2.62 10.96 -4.78
CA HIS A 147 -3.34 12.23 -4.65
C HIS A 147 -2.35 13.39 -4.50
N SER A 148 -2.72 14.61 -4.88
CA SER A 148 -1.82 15.78 -4.84
C SER A 148 -1.23 16.11 -3.47
N ASP A 149 -1.96 15.79 -2.40
CA ASP A 149 -1.54 15.91 -0.99
C ASP A 149 -0.95 14.62 -0.39
N VAL A 150 -0.82 13.53 -1.17
CA VAL A 150 -0.24 12.26 -0.73
C VAL A 150 0.97 11.92 -1.60
N ARG A 151 2.16 11.95 -1.02
CA ARG A 151 3.42 11.77 -1.76
C ARG A 151 4.43 10.92 -0.99
N PRO A 152 5.07 9.95 -1.65
CA PRO A 152 6.21 9.25 -1.05
C PRO A 152 7.37 10.21 -0.79
N ALA A 153 8.18 9.96 0.25
CA ALA A 153 9.37 10.76 0.51
C ALA A 153 10.47 10.52 -0.52
N GLU A 154 10.57 9.29 -1.00
CA GLU A 154 11.59 8.85 -1.95
C GLU A 154 11.35 9.36 -3.37
N GLY A 155 10.18 9.94 -3.64
CA GLY A 155 9.73 10.27 -4.98
C GLY A 155 9.70 9.03 -5.87
N ASP A 156 10.64 8.95 -6.80
CA ASP A 156 10.64 8.04 -7.94
C ASP A 156 11.52 6.79 -7.76
N LEU A 157 11.99 6.51 -6.53
CA LEU A 157 12.86 5.36 -6.26
C LEU A 157 12.08 4.03 -6.18
N PRO A 158 12.70 2.87 -6.48
CA PRO A 158 12.00 1.57 -6.51
C PRO A 158 11.31 1.14 -5.21
N PHE A 159 11.80 1.62 -4.07
CA PHE A 159 11.27 1.33 -2.74
C PHE A 159 10.34 2.43 -2.23
N SER A 160 9.96 3.39 -3.08
CA SER A 160 9.00 4.45 -2.79
C SER A 160 7.67 3.88 -2.29
N ARG A 161 7.16 4.40 -1.17
CA ARG A 161 5.89 4.00 -0.54
C ARG A 161 5.07 5.21 -0.14
N SER A 162 3.75 5.09 -0.25
CA SER A 162 2.82 6.17 0.10
C SER A 162 2.49 6.21 1.59
N HIS A 163 2.14 5.07 2.22
CA HIS A 163 1.68 5.08 3.62
C HIS A 163 2.28 4.01 4.52
N PHE A 164 2.55 2.81 4.01
CA PHE A 164 3.03 1.71 4.83
C PHE A 164 4.25 1.08 4.17
N ARG A 165 5.25 0.71 4.98
CA ARG A 165 6.38 -0.10 4.54
C ARG A 165 6.07 -1.58 4.64
N ALA A 166 5.35 -1.96 5.69
CA ALA A 166 4.99 -3.35 5.96
C ALA A 166 3.80 -3.44 6.92
N ILE A 167 2.87 -4.33 6.60
CA ILE A 167 1.90 -4.90 7.55
C ILE A 167 1.98 -6.41 7.40
N ILE A 168 2.44 -7.10 8.45
CA ILE A 168 2.81 -8.51 8.40
C ILE A 168 2.13 -9.26 9.54
N GLY A 169 1.33 -10.27 9.20
CA GLY A 169 0.82 -11.22 10.19
C GLY A 169 1.88 -12.22 10.63
N GLY A 170 1.74 -12.75 11.83
CA GLY A 170 2.61 -13.80 12.36
C GLY A 170 1.90 -14.60 13.44
N LEU A 171 2.42 -15.78 13.72
CA LEU A 171 1.88 -16.67 14.74
C LEU A 171 3.03 -17.27 15.55
N ALA A 172 2.92 -17.21 16.87
CA ALA A 172 3.82 -17.91 17.78
C ALA A 172 3.11 -19.11 18.37
N VAL A 173 3.53 -20.30 17.99
CA VAL A 173 3.14 -21.56 18.63
C VAL A 173 4.33 -22.03 19.47
N GLY A 174 4.58 -21.36 20.59
CA GLY A 174 5.73 -21.62 21.47
C GLY A 174 6.71 -20.44 21.59
N ARG A 175 7.93 -20.58 21.04
CA ARG A 175 9.11 -19.77 21.44
C ARG A 175 9.18 -18.37 20.82
N ARG A 176 8.71 -18.13 19.61
CA ARG A 176 8.81 -16.82 18.93
C ARG A 176 7.68 -16.65 17.93
N LEU A 177 7.45 -15.42 17.47
CA LEU A 177 6.59 -15.18 16.31
C LEU A 177 7.32 -15.68 15.06
N ASP A 178 6.71 -16.64 14.39
CA ASP A 178 7.02 -17.01 13.02
C ASP A 178 6.19 -16.11 12.12
N TRP A 179 6.85 -15.10 11.55
CA TRP A 179 6.16 -14.12 10.70
C TRP A 179 5.80 -14.76 9.37
N PHE A 180 4.61 -14.48 8.83
CA PHE A 180 4.14 -15.10 7.57
C PHE A 180 5.03 -14.77 6.36
N ALA A 181 5.82 -13.69 6.46
CA ALA A 181 6.84 -13.32 5.48
C ALA A 181 8.15 -14.15 5.55
N GLU A 182 8.32 -15.00 6.57
CA GLU A 182 9.53 -15.82 6.78
C GLU A 182 9.36 -17.17 6.07
N ARG A 183 9.88 -17.28 4.84
CA ARG A 183 9.88 -18.53 4.03
C ARG A 183 10.48 -19.76 4.75
N PRO A 184 11.47 -19.64 5.64
CA PRO A 184 11.95 -20.77 6.43
C PRO A 184 10.89 -21.38 7.35
N SER A 185 9.89 -20.60 7.77
CA SER A 185 8.82 -21.05 8.68
C SER A 185 7.53 -21.43 7.93
N TRP A 186 7.29 -20.83 6.75
CA TRP A 186 6.03 -20.98 6.01
C TRP A 186 6.23 -21.41 4.55
N GLU A 187 5.42 -22.36 4.09
CA GLU A 187 5.16 -22.59 2.67
C GLU A 187 3.98 -21.71 2.24
N VAL A 188 4.15 -20.93 1.18
CA VAL A 188 3.18 -19.90 0.76
C VAL A 188 2.66 -20.17 -0.64
N PHE A 189 1.35 -20.13 -0.80
CA PHE A 189 0.68 -20.17 -2.09
C PHE A 189 -0.37 -19.06 -2.18
N GLN A 190 -0.38 -18.29 -3.26
CA GLN A 190 -1.25 -17.12 -3.41
C GLN A 190 -2.06 -17.22 -4.69
N ARG A 191 -3.35 -16.86 -4.61
CA ARG A 191 -4.28 -16.83 -5.75
C ARG A 191 -5.40 -15.83 -5.51
N TYR A 192 -6.02 -15.34 -6.59
CA TYR A 192 -7.31 -14.67 -6.45
C TYR A 192 -8.44 -15.70 -6.27
N GLN A 193 -9.48 -15.33 -5.52
CA GLN A 193 -10.69 -16.12 -5.37
C GLN A 193 -11.55 -16.00 -6.63
N GLY A 194 -11.52 -17.04 -7.47
CA GLY A 194 -12.28 -17.04 -8.73
C GLY A 194 -11.89 -15.86 -9.62
N ALA A 195 -12.89 -15.23 -10.22
CA ALA A 195 -12.73 -14.06 -11.07
C ALA A 195 -13.07 -12.76 -10.31
N THR A 196 -12.51 -12.62 -9.10
CA THR A 196 -12.68 -11.43 -8.25
C THR A 196 -11.34 -10.72 -7.96
N ASN A 197 -11.35 -9.56 -7.31
CA ASN A 197 -10.13 -8.94 -6.73
C ASN A 197 -9.94 -9.27 -5.24
N LEU A 198 -10.48 -10.41 -4.75
CA LEU A 198 -10.17 -10.95 -3.42
C LEU A 198 -8.93 -11.84 -3.54
N LEU A 199 -7.89 -11.55 -2.75
CA LEU A 199 -6.64 -12.28 -2.78
C LEU A 199 -6.59 -13.25 -1.60
N VAL A 200 -6.33 -14.53 -1.87
CA VAL A 200 -6.15 -15.56 -0.86
C VAL A 200 -4.69 -15.98 -0.82
N THR A 201 -4.07 -15.82 0.34
CA THR A 201 -2.74 -16.32 0.66
C THR A 201 -2.85 -17.50 1.63
N GLU A 202 -2.51 -18.68 1.16
CA GLU A 202 -2.41 -19.90 1.95
C GLU A 202 -1.00 -20.07 2.50
N LEU A 203 -0.90 -20.27 3.80
CA LEU A 203 0.35 -20.40 4.56
C LEU A 203 0.30 -21.73 5.32
N LYS A 204 1.21 -22.66 5.00
CA LYS A 204 1.38 -23.91 5.74
C LYS A 204 2.62 -23.84 6.62
N TRP A 205 2.45 -24.06 7.91
CA TRP A 205 3.55 -24.00 8.86
C TRP A 205 4.45 -25.23 8.65
N ARG A 206 5.76 -25.01 8.49
CA ARG A 206 6.70 -26.09 8.22
C ARG A 206 7.02 -26.94 9.44
N HIS A 207 6.70 -26.46 10.64
CA HIS A 207 7.08 -27.09 11.90
C HIS A 207 5.92 -27.78 12.63
N GLY A 208 4.75 -27.86 12.01
CA GLY A 208 3.60 -28.50 12.64
C GLY A 208 2.31 -28.38 11.83
N PRO A 209 1.18 -28.80 12.42
CA PRO A 209 -0.08 -29.00 11.71
C PRO A 209 -0.90 -27.70 11.62
N ILE A 210 -0.25 -26.56 11.43
CA ILE A 210 -0.92 -25.25 11.41
C ILE A 210 -1.02 -24.75 9.98
N ARG A 211 -2.22 -24.35 9.59
CA ARG A 211 -2.52 -23.76 8.30
C ARG A 211 -3.23 -22.43 8.50
N VAL A 212 -2.84 -21.42 7.74
CA VAL A 212 -3.49 -20.10 7.75
C VAL A 212 -3.95 -19.77 6.35
N LEU A 213 -5.23 -19.42 6.21
CA LEU A 213 -5.77 -18.80 5.01
C LEU A 213 -6.01 -17.33 5.30
N ALA A 214 -5.22 -16.46 4.68
CA ALA A 214 -5.40 -15.01 4.73
C ALA A 214 -6.16 -14.56 3.48
N THR A 215 -7.30 -13.87 3.67
CA THR A 215 -8.07 -13.25 2.58
C THR A 215 -7.96 -11.74 2.69
N ASP A 216 -7.43 -11.11 1.64
CA ASP A 216 -7.19 -9.67 1.55
C ASP A 216 -8.19 -9.06 0.56
N PHE A 217 -8.93 -8.03 1.00
CA PHE A 217 -9.86 -7.30 0.13
C PHE A 217 -10.23 -5.93 0.69
N VAL A 218 -10.63 -4.99 -0.17
CA VAL A 218 -11.23 -3.73 0.27
C VAL A 218 -12.73 -3.84 0.13
N ALA A 219 -13.46 -3.58 1.22
CA ALA A 219 -14.90 -3.72 1.25
C ALA A 219 -15.56 -2.84 0.17
N MET A 220 -16.63 -3.37 -0.43
CA MET A 220 -17.42 -2.66 -1.42
C MET A 220 -18.89 -3.06 -1.32
N GLY A 221 -19.76 -2.14 -1.69
CA GLY A 221 -21.21 -2.34 -1.68
C GLY A 221 -21.92 -1.18 -1.00
N ALA A 222 -22.91 -0.62 -1.69
CA ALA A 222 -23.77 0.42 -1.15
C ALA A 222 -24.46 -0.09 0.13
N ASP A 223 -24.55 0.77 1.14
CA ASP A 223 -25.13 0.50 2.47
C ASP A 223 -24.41 -0.57 3.32
N LEU A 224 -23.35 -1.19 2.79
CA LEU A 224 -22.51 -2.12 3.54
C LEU A 224 -21.27 -1.46 4.16
N LEU A 225 -20.92 -0.26 3.69
CA LEU A 225 -19.79 0.51 4.17
C LEU A 225 -20.18 1.39 5.38
N PRO A 226 -19.23 1.66 6.28
CA PRO A 226 -19.46 2.58 7.39
C PRO A 226 -19.74 4.00 6.86
N LYS A 227 -20.57 4.73 7.59
CA LYS A 227 -20.75 6.17 7.38
C LYS A 227 -19.96 6.94 8.42
N THR A 228 -19.41 8.08 8.04
CA THR A 228 -18.80 9.04 8.97
C THR A 228 -19.84 9.55 9.96
N ALA A 229 -19.40 10.23 11.02
CA ALA A 229 -20.30 10.91 11.95
C ALA A 229 -21.18 11.96 11.24
N GLY A 230 -20.75 12.47 10.08
CA GLY A 230 -21.52 13.36 9.20
C GLY A 230 -22.47 12.67 8.21
N GLY A 231 -22.52 11.32 8.19
CA GLY A 231 -23.40 10.55 7.32
C GLY A 231 -22.86 10.25 5.93
N THR A 232 -21.62 10.63 5.62
CA THR A 232 -20.96 10.33 4.33
C THR A 232 -20.41 8.91 4.35
N GLU A 233 -20.56 8.15 3.27
CA GLU A 233 -19.96 6.81 3.16
C GLU A 233 -18.42 6.87 3.23
N SER A 234 -17.80 5.91 3.90
CA SER A 234 -16.35 5.79 4.09
C SER A 234 -15.81 4.54 3.38
N PRO A 235 -15.35 4.65 2.11
CA PRO A 235 -14.99 3.49 1.29
C PRO A 235 -13.59 2.93 1.55
N GLY A 236 -12.77 3.59 2.37
CA GLY A 236 -11.38 3.19 2.64
C GLY A 236 -11.25 2.06 3.67
N GLN A 237 -11.95 0.94 3.50
CA GLN A 237 -12.02 -0.16 4.46
C GLN A 237 -11.29 -1.41 3.95
N TYR A 238 -9.99 -1.52 4.23
CA TYR A 238 -9.19 -2.70 3.87
C TYR A 238 -9.27 -3.76 4.97
N LEU A 239 -9.65 -4.98 4.60
CA LEU A 239 -9.79 -6.13 5.48
C LEU A 239 -8.78 -7.22 5.12
N LYS A 240 -8.14 -7.77 6.15
CA LYS A 240 -7.32 -8.98 6.07
C LYS A 240 -7.81 -10.00 7.07
N ARG A 241 -8.42 -11.07 6.57
CA ARG A 241 -9.10 -12.09 7.37
C ARG A 241 -8.26 -13.35 7.45
N TYR A 242 -7.83 -13.70 8.65
CA TYR A 242 -6.98 -14.87 8.91
C TYR A 242 -7.82 -16.01 9.49
N ARG A 243 -8.03 -17.06 8.71
CA ARG A 243 -8.61 -18.32 9.16
C ARG A 243 -7.46 -19.27 9.53
N ILE A 244 -7.28 -19.52 10.82
CA ILE A 244 -6.13 -20.26 11.40
C ILE A 244 -6.62 -21.62 11.87
N SER A 245 -6.23 -22.67 11.14
CA SER A 245 -6.60 -24.06 11.41
C SER A 245 -5.47 -24.81 12.12
N ASN A 246 -5.83 -25.58 13.15
CA ASN A 246 -4.95 -26.58 13.76
C ASN A 246 -5.42 -27.98 13.33
N GLU A 247 -4.74 -28.53 12.32
CA GLU A 247 -5.00 -29.85 11.74
C GLU A 247 -4.42 -30.99 12.60
N GLY A 248 -3.89 -30.65 13.78
CA GLY A 248 -3.34 -31.60 14.74
C GLY A 248 -4.40 -32.17 15.69
N THR A 249 -3.98 -33.14 16.49
CA THR A 249 -4.85 -33.85 17.46
C THR A 249 -4.90 -33.20 18.84
N GLU A 250 -4.01 -32.25 19.13
CA GLU A 250 -3.90 -31.59 20.44
C GLU A 250 -4.18 -30.09 20.32
N PRO A 251 -4.85 -29.48 21.32
CA PRO A 251 -5.03 -28.03 21.35
C PRO A 251 -3.69 -27.32 21.56
N ARG A 252 -3.58 -26.09 21.06
CA ARG A 252 -2.36 -25.29 21.13
C ARG A 252 -2.65 -23.86 21.57
N ARG A 253 -1.91 -23.39 22.58
CA ARG A 253 -1.85 -21.96 22.90
C ARG A 253 -0.98 -21.27 21.87
N ALA A 254 -1.45 -20.16 21.33
CA ALA A 254 -0.70 -19.37 20.37
C ALA A 254 -0.79 -17.87 20.68
N LEU A 255 0.14 -17.10 20.14
CA LEU A 255 0.08 -15.64 20.13
C LEU A 255 0.07 -15.18 18.67
N PHE A 256 -1.02 -14.56 18.25
CA PHE A 256 -1.10 -13.92 16.95
C PHE A 256 -0.49 -12.52 17.02
N GLY A 257 0.26 -12.14 16.00
CA GLY A 257 0.92 -10.85 15.89
C GLY A 257 0.65 -10.18 14.54
N VAL A 258 0.50 -8.86 14.54
CA VAL A 258 0.56 -8.03 13.34
C VAL A 258 1.61 -6.96 13.52
N TYR A 259 2.72 -7.07 12.81
CA TYR A 259 3.72 -6.03 12.72
C TYR A 259 3.24 -4.94 11.77
N VAL A 260 3.39 -3.68 12.18
CA VAL A 260 3.03 -2.49 11.40
C VAL A 260 4.24 -1.58 11.35
N HIS A 261 4.66 -1.20 10.15
CA HIS A 261 5.61 -0.12 9.90
C HIS A 261 4.91 0.93 9.03
N ALA A 262 4.53 2.04 9.67
CA ALA A 262 3.73 3.10 9.07
C ALA A 262 4.56 4.35 8.80
N GLU A 263 4.63 4.74 7.53
CA GLU A 263 5.23 6.01 7.09
C GLU A 263 4.18 6.78 6.29
N VAL A 264 3.10 7.16 6.99
CA VAL A 264 1.93 7.80 6.39
C VAL A 264 2.34 9.04 5.63
N ASN A 265 1.87 9.16 4.38
CA ASN A 265 2.19 10.24 3.45
C ASN A 265 3.71 10.43 3.23
N GLY A 266 4.40 9.30 3.07
CA GLY A 266 5.85 9.21 2.92
C GLY A 266 6.64 9.54 4.20
N GLY A 267 5.99 9.69 5.36
CA GLY A 267 6.68 10.01 6.62
C GLY A 267 7.21 11.46 6.71
N ILE A 268 6.88 12.33 5.76
CA ILE A 268 7.24 13.76 5.80
C ILE A 268 6.09 14.57 6.38
N GLY A 269 6.42 15.51 7.27
CA GLY A 269 5.47 16.39 7.95
C GLY A 269 5.40 16.06 9.43
N GLU A 270 4.18 15.85 9.93
CA GLU A 270 3.93 15.47 11.32
C GLU A 270 3.38 14.02 11.36
N PRO A 271 4.24 13.01 11.12
CA PRO A 271 3.83 11.62 11.29
C PRO A 271 3.64 11.29 12.78
N GLY A 272 2.74 10.36 13.07
CA GLY A 272 2.53 9.86 14.41
C GLY A 272 2.04 8.42 14.38
N LEU A 273 2.46 7.63 15.36
CA LEU A 273 1.96 6.29 15.61
C LEU A 273 1.56 6.19 17.09
N LEU A 274 0.27 5.96 17.35
CA LEU A 274 -0.30 5.99 18.70
C LEU A 274 -1.24 4.82 18.92
N TRP A 275 -1.10 4.15 20.07
CA TRP A 275 -2.10 3.19 20.53
C TRP A 275 -3.21 3.92 21.29
N HIS A 276 -4.46 3.66 20.93
CA HIS A 276 -5.64 4.21 21.58
C HIS A 276 -6.36 3.11 22.38
N ASP A 277 -6.15 3.08 23.70
CA ASP A 277 -6.63 2.01 24.58
C ASP A 277 -8.15 1.82 24.54
N GLY A 278 -8.93 2.90 24.63
CA GLY A 278 -10.39 2.82 24.71
C GLY A 278 -11.05 2.18 23.49
N ASP A 279 -10.44 2.37 22.32
CA ASP A 279 -10.90 1.78 21.07
C ASP A 279 -9.96 0.66 20.58
N ARG A 280 -9.02 0.18 21.41
CA ARG A 280 -8.07 -0.91 21.10
C ARG A 280 -7.58 -0.88 19.64
N THR A 281 -7.06 0.27 19.21
CA THR A 281 -6.65 0.51 17.83
C THR A 281 -5.32 1.25 17.77
N LEU A 282 -4.53 0.95 16.75
CA LEU A 282 -3.32 1.68 16.41
C LEU A 282 -3.65 2.75 15.37
N LEU A 283 -3.40 4.01 15.71
CA LEU A 283 -3.57 5.16 14.85
C LEU A 283 -2.23 5.52 14.21
N ALA A 284 -2.19 5.50 12.87
CA ALA A 284 -1.09 6.00 12.08
C ALA A 284 -1.53 7.30 11.40
N THR A 285 -0.92 8.42 11.77
CA THR A 285 -1.39 9.75 11.41
C THR A 285 -0.33 10.51 10.62
N ASN A 286 -0.73 11.34 9.67
CA ASN A 286 0.07 12.45 9.16
C ASN A 286 -0.83 13.69 9.10
N ARG A 287 -0.52 14.71 9.90
CA ARG A 287 -1.33 15.94 9.98
C ARG A 287 -1.05 16.92 8.83
N GLY A 288 -0.16 16.56 7.91
CA GLY A 288 0.23 17.34 6.74
C GLY A 288 1.45 18.24 6.99
N HIS A 289 1.91 18.90 5.93
CA HIS A 289 3.07 19.79 5.91
C HIS A 289 2.87 20.89 4.87
N GLY A 290 2.86 22.14 5.31
CA GLY A 290 2.81 23.27 4.39
C GLY A 290 4.15 23.52 3.73
N HIS A 291 4.13 23.76 2.43
CA HIS A 291 5.34 24.09 1.67
C HIS A 291 5.02 25.13 0.58
N ALA A 292 5.94 26.07 0.34
CA ALA A 292 5.73 27.13 -0.66
C ALA A 292 5.64 26.58 -2.09
N ASN A 293 6.43 25.55 -2.40
CA ASN A 293 6.26 24.74 -3.60
C ASN A 293 5.13 23.72 -3.39
N ARG A 294 4.01 23.89 -4.11
CA ARG A 294 2.85 22.98 -4.05
C ARG A 294 3.19 21.53 -4.39
N LYS A 295 4.21 21.27 -5.22
CA LYS A 295 4.69 19.91 -5.52
C LYS A 295 5.42 19.23 -4.35
N LEU A 296 5.73 19.98 -3.29
CA LEU A 296 6.33 19.44 -2.06
C LEU A 296 5.38 19.53 -0.87
N ALA A 297 4.26 20.22 -1.04
CA ALA A 297 3.26 20.41 0.01
C ALA A 297 2.44 19.13 0.23
N ARG A 298 1.97 18.99 1.47
CA ARG A 298 1.09 17.91 1.94
C ARG A 298 0.00 18.57 2.77
N ASP A 299 -0.88 19.34 2.14
CA ASP A 299 -1.79 20.25 2.86
C ASP A 299 -3.06 19.58 3.38
N ALA A 300 -3.03 18.25 3.56
CA ALA A 300 -4.14 17.46 4.04
C ALA A 300 -3.75 16.55 5.20
N THR A 301 -4.71 16.29 6.07
CA THR A 301 -4.61 15.28 7.11
C THR A 301 -4.96 13.91 6.53
N VAL A 302 -4.07 12.94 6.73
CA VAL A 302 -4.31 11.53 6.40
C VAL A 302 -4.12 10.70 7.65
N GLU A 303 -5.09 9.85 7.95
CA GLU A 303 -5.07 9.04 9.16
C GLU A 303 -5.56 7.62 8.87
N PHE A 304 -4.93 6.63 9.49
CA PHE A 304 -5.33 5.23 9.42
C PHE A 304 -5.57 4.68 10.81
N ALA A 305 -6.65 3.91 10.97
CA ALA A 305 -6.87 3.06 12.13
C ALA A 305 -6.62 1.60 11.76
N LEU A 306 -5.75 0.92 12.52
CA LEU A 306 -5.51 -0.50 12.42
C LEU A 306 -6.06 -1.20 13.67
N ALA A 307 -6.92 -2.20 13.50
CA ALA A 307 -7.55 -2.89 14.61
C ALA A 307 -7.78 -4.37 14.31
N LEU A 308 -7.57 -5.22 15.32
CA LEU A 308 -8.03 -6.60 15.28
C LEU A 308 -9.49 -6.68 15.74
N ASP A 309 -10.19 -7.74 15.34
CA ASP A 309 -11.57 -8.00 15.75
C ASP A 309 -11.74 -8.06 17.28
N GLY A 310 -12.99 -7.89 17.74
CA GLY A 310 -13.33 -7.81 19.16
C GLY A 310 -13.43 -9.13 19.91
N ARG A 311 -13.09 -10.28 19.30
CA ARG A 311 -13.28 -11.62 19.88
C ARG A 311 -12.19 -12.01 20.89
N GLY A 312 -11.31 -11.10 21.28
CA GLY A 312 -10.26 -11.34 22.28
C GLY A 312 -9.57 -10.04 22.73
N GLU A 313 -8.72 -10.17 23.74
CA GLU A 313 -7.85 -9.06 24.18
C GLU A 313 -6.77 -8.77 23.14
N VAL A 314 -6.51 -7.49 22.93
CA VAL A 314 -5.50 -7.00 21.97
C VAL A 314 -4.56 -6.07 22.69
N PHE A 315 -3.27 -6.33 22.55
CA PHE A 315 -2.20 -5.53 23.13
C PHE A 315 -1.40 -4.88 22.01
N CYS A 316 -0.81 -3.72 22.29
CA CYS A 316 0.13 -3.08 21.39
C CYS A 316 1.50 -2.99 22.05
N GLU A 317 2.52 -3.47 21.33
CA GLU A 317 3.93 -3.30 21.69
C GLU A 317 4.56 -2.29 20.71
N PRO A 318 4.79 -1.04 21.11
CA PRO A 318 5.58 -0.10 20.30
C PRO A 318 7.01 -0.62 20.14
N THR A 319 7.51 -0.67 18.91
CA THR A 319 8.86 -1.17 18.61
C THR A 319 9.78 -0.10 18.04
N GLY A 320 9.22 1.04 17.64
CA GLY A 320 9.94 2.21 17.14
C GLY A 320 8.99 3.42 17.02
N PRO A 321 9.48 4.56 16.51
CA PRO A 321 8.64 5.76 16.33
C PRO A 321 7.49 5.55 15.33
N ASN A 322 7.71 4.67 14.35
CA ASN A 322 6.80 4.36 13.24
C ASN A 322 6.46 2.87 13.17
N GLU A 323 6.80 2.11 14.21
CA GLU A 323 6.71 0.65 14.20
C GLU A 323 6.06 0.14 15.49
N ALA A 324 5.11 -0.78 15.35
CA ALA A 324 4.45 -1.43 16.47
C ALA A 324 4.01 -2.86 16.11
N ILE A 325 3.72 -3.65 17.13
CA ILE A 325 3.12 -4.98 17.00
C ILE A 325 1.79 -5.03 17.74
N LEU A 326 0.71 -5.36 17.03
CA LEU A 326 -0.54 -5.77 17.64
C LEU A 326 -0.48 -7.25 18.00
N LEU A 327 -0.86 -7.60 19.21
CA LEU A 327 -0.75 -8.96 19.75
C LEU A 327 -2.11 -9.43 20.27
N ARG A 328 -2.48 -10.68 19.96
CA ARG A 328 -3.69 -11.32 20.47
C ARG A 328 -3.41 -12.77 20.88
N PRO A 329 -3.56 -13.15 22.16
CA PRO A 329 -3.53 -14.54 22.57
C PRO A 329 -4.66 -15.34 21.93
N LEU A 330 -4.36 -16.55 21.47
CA LEU A 330 -5.30 -17.47 20.85
C LEU A 330 -5.21 -18.86 21.50
N GLU A 331 -6.35 -19.53 21.56
CA GLU A 331 -6.45 -20.95 21.89
C GLU A 331 -6.91 -21.68 20.63
N LEU A 332 -6.02 -22.49 20.04
CA LEU A 332 -6.27 -23.22 18.80
C LEU A 332 -6.74 -24.65 19.13
N PRO A 333 -8.05 -24.96 18.99
CA PRO A 333 -8.57 -26.30 19.29
C PRO A 333 -8.01 -27.36 18.34
N ALA A 334 -7.89 -28.60 18.81
CA ALA A 334 -7.52 -29.74 17.96
C ALA A 334 -8.56 -29.93 16.85
N GLY A 335 -8.11 -30.05 15.60
CA GLY A 335 -8.97 -30.22 14.43
C GLY A 335 -9.91 -29.04 14.14
N GLY A 336 -9.72 -27.88 14.79
CA GLY A 336 -10.60 -26.73 14.65
C GLY A 336 -9.91 -25.49 14.07
N GLU A 337 -10.71 -24.45 13.88
CA GLU A 337 -10.31 -23.19 13.26
C GLU A 337 -10.63 -22.00 14.18
N VAL A 338 -9.76 -20.99 14.16
CA VAL A 338 -9.97 -19.68 14.79
C VAL A 338 -9.79 -18.59 13.76
N THR A 339 -10.69 -17.61 13.77
CA THR A 339 -10.59 -16.43 12.90
C THR A 339 -10.03 -15.23 13.64
N VAL A 340 -9.07 -14.54 13.02
CA VAL A 340 -8.65 -13.20 13.40
C VAL A 340 -8.83 -12.29 12.19
N ASP A 341 -9.65 -11.25 12.32
CA ASP A 341 -9.84 -10.24 11.27
C ASP A 341 -9.05 -8.97 11.64
N LEU A 342 -8.41 -8.36 10.64
CA LEU A 342 -7.69 -7.10 10.74
C LEU A 342 -8.35 -6.07 9.83
N LEU A 343 -8.73 -4.93 10.39
CA LEU A 343 -9.14 -3.74 9.64
C LEU A 343 -7.98 -2.76 9.52
N ILE A 344 -7.82 -2.18 8.33
CA ILE A 344 -7.06 -0.96 8.08
C ILE A 344 -8.02 0.04 7.43
N SER A 345 -8.52 1.00 8.22
CA SER A 345 -9.44 2.03 7.75
C SER A 345 -8.68 3.32 7.48
N GLY A 346 -8.84 3.91 6.29
CA GLY A 346 -8.26 5.21 5.91
C GLY A 346 -9.23 6.39 6.05
N ALA A 347 -8.72 7.55 6.45
CA ALA A 347 -9.43 8.83 6.51
C ALA A 347 -8.57 9.94 5.88
N PHE A 348 -9.22 10.80 5.08
CA PHE A 348 -8.59 11.92 4.39
C PHE A 348 -9.50 13.14 4.44
N THR A 349 -9.00 14.24 4.99
CA THR A 349 -9.83 15.43 5.24
C THR A 349 -9.73 16.45 4.11
N GLY A 350 -8.58 16.53 3.44
CA GLY A 350 -8.31 17.58 2.44
C GLY A 350 -7.86 18.92 3.04
N TRP A 351 -7.64 18.99 4.36
CA TRP A 351 -7.03 20.15 5.02
C TRP A 351 -6.06 19.72 6.13
N ARG A 352 -5.06 20.55 6.41
CA ARG A 352 -3.98 20.28 7.36
C ARG A 352 -4.44 20.39 8.82
N GLY A 353 -3.87 19.56 9.68
CA GLY A 353 -3.96 19.72 11.14
C GLY A 353 -5.32 19.39 11.74
N ASP A 354 -6.18 18.66 11.04
CA ASP A 354 -7.50 18.29 11.59
C ASP A 354 -7.32 17.42 12.83
N GLN A 355 -7.99 17.78 13.92
CA GLN A 355 -7.98 17.02 15.17
C GLN A 355 -9.22 16.13 15.32
N GLY A 356 -10.26 16.35 14.50
CA GLY A 356 -11.51 15.59 14.55
C GLY A 356 -11.53 14.34 13.67
N THR A 357 -10.44 14.06 12.94
CA THR A 357 -10.38 12.96 11.95
C THR A 357 -10.77 11.62 12.55
N PHE A 358 -10.20 11.27 13.72
CA PHE A 358 -10.46 10.00 14.38
C PHE A 358 -11.94 9.83 14.74
N ASP A 359 -12.51 10.78 15.48
CA ASP A 359 -13.90 10.70 15.94
C ASP A 359 -14.91 10.78 14.80
N HIS A 360 -14.62 11.56 13.76
CA HIS A 360 -15.53 11.73 12.63
C HIS A 360 -15.50 10.56 11.64
N TRP A 361 -14.32 10.00 11.34
CA TRP A 361 -14.15 9.01 10.27
C TRP A 361 -13.85 7.60 10.80
N LEU A 362 -12.88 7.48 11.71
CA LEU A 362 -12.28 6.19 12.06
C LEU A 362 -13.05 5.49 13.17
N ARG A 363 -13.53 6.20 14.20
CA ARG A 363 -14.34 5.63 15.27
C ARG A 363 -15.63 4.99 14.74
N PRO A 364 -16.40 5.60 13.81
CA PRO A 364 -17.54 4.93 13.18
C PRO A 364 -17.15 3.69 12.37
N ALA A 365 -16.04 3.73 11.64
CA ALA A 365 -15.52 2.55 10.92
C ALA A 365 -15.13 1.40 11.86
N LEU A 366 -14.50 1.70 13.00
CA LEU A 366 -14.18 0.70 14.03
C LEU A 366 -15.44 0.09 14.66
N ALA A 367 -16.47 0.91 14.92
CA ALA A 367 -17.75 0.43 15.43
C ALA A 367 -18.44 -0.49 14.42
N TRP A 368 -18.46 -0.11 13.14
CA TRP A 368 -18.96 -0.93 12.05
C TRP A 368 -18.20 -2.26 11.96
N PHE A 369 -16.87 -2.25 11.93
CA PHE A 369 -16.05 -3.47 11.82
C PHE A 369 -16.32 -4.49 12.93
N ARG A 370 -16.64 -4.01 14.14
CA ARG A 370 -16.95 -4.86 15.29
C ARG A 370 -18.36 -5.43 15.28
N ALA A 371 -19.29 -4.79 14.57
CA ALA A 371 -20.70 -5.16 14.54
C ALA A 371 -21.12 -5.86 13.25
N ALA A 372 -20.40 -5.62 12.14
CA ALA A 372 -20.74 -6.14 10.83
C ALA A 372 -20.52 -7.65 10.71
N ASP A 373 -21.34 -8.30 9.88
CA ASP A 373 -21.12 -9.66 9.42
C ASP A 373 -20.05 -9.64 8.32
N LEU A 374 -18.79 -9.89 8.70
CA LEU A 374 -17.65 -9.82 7.79
C LEU A 374 -17.67 -10.91 6.71
N ASP A 375 -18.36 -12.04 6.93
CA ASP A 375 -18.55 -13.04 5.87
C ASP A 375 -19.52 -12.51 4.81
N ALA A 376 -20.60 -11.83 5.22
CA ALA A 376 -21.50 -11.16 4.29
C ALA A 376 -20.80 -10.03 3.53
N ILE A 377 -19.90 -9.25 4.17
CA ILE A 377 -19.12 -8.21 3.50
C ILE A 377 -18.13 -8.81 2.48
N GLU A 378 -17.44 -9.90 2.83
CA GLU A 378 -16.54 -10.63 1.90
C GLU A 378 -17.33 -11.13 0.67
N GLN A 379 -18.48 -11.77 0.89
CA GLN A 379 -19.32 -12.28 -0.19
C GLN A 379 -19.87 -11.16 -1.08
N ALA A 380 -20.43 -10.09 -0.49
CA ALA A 380 -20.93 -8.95 -1.25
C ALA A 380 -19.82 -8.25 -2.06
N THR A 381 -18.60 -8.23 -1.53
CA THR A 381 -17.43 -7.71 -2.26
C THR A 381 -17.10 -8.63 -3.44
N ALA A 382 -17.12 -9.95 -3.26
CA ALA A 382 -16.93 -10.90 -4.35
C ALA A 382 -18.00 -10.73 -5.44
N ASP A 383 -19.28 -10.64 -5.06
CA ASP A 383 -20.41 -10.48 -5.98
C ASP A 383 -20.29 -9.19 -6.81
N ARG A 384 -19.77 -8.11 -6.24
CA ARG A 384 -19.53 -6.86 -6.96
C ARG A 384 -18.42 -6.98 -8.01
N TRP A 385 -17.38 -7.77 -7.74
CA TRP A 385 -16.37 -8.07 -8.75
C TRP A 385 -16.87 -9.03 -9.82
N ASP A 386 -17.72 -9.99 -9.45
CA ASP A 386 -18.38 -10.87 -10.41
C ASP A 386 -19.33 -10.07 -11.31
N ALA A 387 -20.08 -9.12 -10.77
CA ALA A 387 -20.90 -8.19 -11.54
C ALA A 387 -20.05 -7.27 -12.43
N PHE A 388 -18.83 -6.92 -12.02
CA PHE A 388 -17.90 -6.18 -12.86
C PHE A 388 -17.48 -7.01 -14.08
N ILE A 389 -17.28 -8.32 -13.97
CA ILE A 389 -16.86 -9.12 -15.13
C ILE A 389 -18.00 -9.59 -16.03
N GLU A 390 -19.24 -9.54 -15.55
CA GLU A 390 -20.42 -10.02 -16.29
C GLU A 390 -20.58 -9.38 -17.68
N PRO A 391 -20.35 -8.07 -17.89
CA PRO A 391 -20.47 -7.43 -19.20
C PRO A 391 -19.36 -7.80 -20.19
N LEU A 392 -18.29 -8.48 -19.76
CA LEU A 392 -17.18 -8.82 -20.65
C LEU A 392 -17.68 -9.68 -21.81
N PRO A 393 -17.30 -9.33 -23.06
CA PRO A 393 -17.74 -10.10 -24.21
C PRO A 393 -17.19 -11.53 -24.13
N THR A 394 -18.05 -12.50 -24.43
CA THR A 394 -17.61 -13.88 -24.62
C THR A 394 -16.88 -13.98 -25.96
N LEU A 395 -15.55 -14.05 -25.92
CA LEU A 395 -14.71 -14.16 -27.10
C LEU A 395 -14.32 -15.63 -27.34
N TYR A 396 -14.31 -16.03 -28.61
CA TYR A 396 -13.78 -17.33 -29.01
C TYR A 396 -12.25 -17.28 -29.02
N PHE A 397 -11.61 -18.08 -28.17
CA PHE A 397 -10.16 -18.18 -28.09
C PHE A 397 -9.68 -19.58 -28.49
N PRO A 398 -8.52 -19.69 -29.16
CA PRO A 398 -7.90 -20.99 -29.44
C PRO A 398 -7.56 -21.79 -28.18
N LYS A 399 -7.35 -21.10 -27.04
CA LYS A 399 -7.06 -21.71 -25.73
C LYS A 399 -7.95 -21.08 -24.66
N THR A 400 -8.52 -21.90 -23.79
CA THR A 400 -9.38 -21.45 -22.68
C THR A 400 -8.65 -20.52 -21.71
N THR A 401 -7.32 -20.68 -21.55
CA THR A 401 -6.48 -19.84 -20.69
C THR A 401 -6.51 -18.37 -21.08
N TYR A 402 -6.69 -18.02 -22.36
CA TYR A 402 -6.78 -16.61 -22.77
C TYR A 402 -8.03 -15.91 -22.24
N SER A 403 -9.14 -16.64 -22.07
CA SER A 403 -10.34 -16.08 -21.43
C SER A 403 -10.11 -15.76 -19.95
N VAL A 404 -9.34 -16.60 -19.25
CA VAL A 404 -8.96 -16.39 -17.85
C VAL A 404 -8.03 -15.19 -17.74
N THR A 405 -7.03 -15.08 -18.62
CA THR A 405 -6.12 -13.93 -18.67
C THR A 405 -6.89 -12.64 -18.96
N LEU A 406 -7.81 -12.61 -19.93
CA LEU A 406 -8.61 -11.42 -20.23
C LEU A 406 -9.41 -10.94 -19.01
N ARG A 407 -10.14 -11.84 -18.34
CA ARG A 407 -10.91 -11.50 -17.13
C ARG A 407 -10.01 -10.98 -16.02
N ARG A 408 -8.90 -11.66 -15.77
CA ARG A 408 -7.92 -11.22 -14.76
C ARG A 408 -7.32 -9.86 -15.09
N SER A 409 -7.00 -9.60 -16.35
CA SER A 409 -6.48 -8.31 -16.83
C SER A 409 -7.53 -7.20 -16.70
N ALA A 410 -8.80 -7.46 -17.00
CA ALA A 410 -9.87 -6.47 -16.82
C ALA A 410 -10.07 -6.09 -15.35
N LEU A 411 -10.09 -7.08 -14.45
CA LEU A 411 -10.19 -6.84 -13.00
C LEU A 411 -8.96 -6.11 -12.45
N ALA A 412 -7.76 -6.44 -12.93
CA ALA A 412 -6.55 -5.72 -12.55
C ALA A 412 -6.61 -4.27 -13.05
N ALA A 413 -6.97 -4.04 -14.32
CA ALA A 413 -7.14 -2.70 -14.88
C ALA A 413 -8.23 -1.89 -14.14
N ALA A 414 -9.28 -2.54 -13.64
CA ALA A 414 -10.30 -1.89 -12.82
C ALA A 414 -9.71 -1.26 -11.56
N LEU A 415 -8.73 -1.90 -10.90
CA LEU A 415 -8.06 -1.37 -9.69
C LEU A 415 -7.19 -0.13 -9.97
N HIS A 416 -6.90 0.16 -11.23
CA HIS A 416 -6.24 1.39 -11.63
C HIS A 416 -7.24 2.52 -11.88
N CYS A 417 -8.54 2.24 -12.06
CA CYS A 417 -9.56 3.22 -12.43
C CYS A 417 -10.18 3.85 -11.17
N ASP A 418 -9.97 5.15 -10.97
CA ASP A 418 -10.52 5.88 -9.83
C ASP A 418 -12.02 6.12 -10.00
N ALA A 419 -12.84 5.67 -9.05
CA ALA A 419 -14.29 5.81 -9.12
C ALA A 419 -14.78 7.23 -8.79
N LYS A 420 -13.98 8.06 -8.09
CA LYS A 420 -14.37 9.42 -7.70
C LYS A 420 -13.93 10.46 -8.72
N TRP A 421 -12.68 10.38 -9.16
CA TRP A 421 -12.07 11.39 -10.01
C TRP A 421 -12.22 11.04 -11.49
N GLY A 422 -12.40 9.76 -11.85
CA GLY A 422 -12.50 9.30 -13.24
C GLY A 422 -11.16 9.14 -13.96
N SER A 423 -10.05 9.51 -13.32
CA SER A 423 -8.68 9.24 -13.78
C SER A 423 -8.27 7.80 -13.54
N LEU A 424 -7.07 7.47 -14.01
CA LEU A 424 -6.49 6.14 -13.85
C LEU A 424 -5.01 6.23 -13.48
N ALA A 425 -4.55 5.37 -12.55
CA ALA A 425 -3.13 5.17 -12.29
C ALA A 425 -2.48 4.35 -13.42
N ALA A 426 -1.41 4.82 -14.04
CA ALA A 426 -0.75 4.11 -15.14
C ALA A 426 -0.12 2.77 -14.68
N GLY A 427 0.34 2.71 -13.43
CA GLY A 427 1.05 1.56 -12.86
C GLY A 427 1.27 1.71 -11.35
N PHE A 428 1.85 0.69 -10.73
CA PHE A 428 2.19 0.72 -9.30
C PHE A 428 3.66 0.36 -9.04
N ASP A 429 4.48 0.31 -10.08
CA ASP A 429 5.90 0.10 -9.95
C ASP A 429 6.59 1.40 -9.49
N ARG A 430 7.46 1.25 -8.49
CA ARG A 430 8.40 2.28 -8.01
C ARG A 430 7.76 3.60 -7.53
N GLY A 431 6.46 3.64 -7.27
CA GLY A 431 5.71 4.88 -6.97
C GLY A 431 5.59 5.87 -8.14
N LEU A 432 6.49 5.77 -9.13
CA LEU A 432 6.57 6.57 -10.35
C LEU A 432 5.29 6.57 -11.17
N HIS A 433 4.68 5.40 -11.33
CA HIS A 433 3.56 5.17 -12.23
C HIS A 433 2.19 5.26 -11.56
N ALA A 434 2.15 5.47 -10.24
CA ALA A 434 0.90 5.61 -9.48
C ALA A 434 0.19 6.97 -9.71
N TYR A 435 0.39 7.54 -10.90
CA TYR A 435 -0.14 8.82 -11.37
C TYR A 435 -0.91 8.58 -12.67
N CYS A 436 -1.65 9.59 -13.12
CA CYS A 436 -2.41 9.55 -14.36
C CYS A 436 -1.63 10.17 -15.52
N TRP A 437 -1.35 9.36 -16.53
CA TRP A 437 -0.97 9.83 -17.87
C TRP A 437 -2.23 9.83 -18.75
N PRO A 438 -2.63 10.96 -19.34
CA PRO A 438 -3.77 11.01 -20.25
C PRO A 438 -3.75 9.94 -21.35
N ARG A 439 -2.57 9.64 -21.91
CA ARG A 439 -2.40 8.57 -22.90
C ARG A 439 -2.83 7.21 -22.36
N ASP A 440 -2.26 6.80 -21.24
CA ASP A 440 -2.50 5.51 -20.61
C ASP A 440 -3.97 5.39 -20.17
N ALA A 441 -4.54 6.47 -19.62
CA ALA A 441 -5.95 6.55 -19.26
C ALA A 441 -6.87 6.35 -20.48
N ILE A 442 -6.60 6.98 -21.62
CA ILE A 442 -7.41 6.83 -22.85
C ILE A 442 -7.29 5.41 -23.42
N TYR A 443 -6.11 4.80 -23.41
CA TYR A 443 -5.94 3.41 -23.88
C TYR A 443 -6.62 2.40 -22.96
N ALA A 444 -6.41 2.50 -21.65
CA ALA A 444 -6.98 1.59 -20.66
C ALA A 444 -8.50 1.69 -20.61
N SER A 445 -9.05 2.91 -20.56
CA SER A 445 -10.50 3.11 -20.60
C SER A 445 -11.11 2.66 -21.92
N GLY A 446 -10.46 2.94 -23.07
CA GLY A 446 -10.94 2.43 -24.36
C GLY A 446 -10.97 0.90 -24.45
N ALA A 447 -10.09 0.19 -23.73
CA ALA A 447 -10.14 -1.26 -23.59
C ALA A 447 -11.28 -1.71 -22.66
N LEU A 448 -11.49 -1.02 -21.54
CA LEU A 448 -12.58 -1.31 -20.59
C LEU A 448 -13.96 -0.99 -21.18
N ASP A 449 -14.10 0.05 -22.00
CA ASP A 449 -15.32 0.30 -22.75
C ASP A 449 -15.66 -0.89 -23.67
N ARG A 450 -14.66 -1.49 -24.33
CA ARG A 450 -14.83 -2.70 -25.16
C ARG A 450 -15.15 -3.93 -24.33
N ALA A 451 -14.76 -3.91 -23.05
CA ALA A 451 -15.09 -4.92 -22.07
C ALA A 451 -16.47 -4.70 -21.42
N GLY A 452 -17.23 -3.68 -21.85
CA GLY A 452 -18.58 -3.42 -21.34
C GLY A 452 -18.67 -2.38 -20.22
N HIS A 453 -17.61 -1.58 -20.02
CA HIS A 453 -17.55 -0.52 -18.99
C HIS A 453 -17.42 0.90 -19.57
N PRO A 454 -18.36 1.37 -20.40
CA PRO A 454 -18.29 2.70 -21.00
C PRO A 454 -18.27 3.84 -19.96
N GLU A 455 -18.80 3.61 -18.76
CA GLU A 455 -18.77 4.58 -17.66
C GLU A 455 -17.34 4.96 -17.24
N ILE A 456 -16.37 4.05 -17.41
CA ILE A 456 -14.97 4.33 -17.12
C ILE A 456 -14.39 5.29 -18.18
N GLY A 457 -14.65 5.04 -19.47
CA GLY A 457 -14.28 5.97 -20.55
C GLY A 457 -14.89 7.35 -20.37
N ARG A 458 -16.18 7.42 -20.02
CA ARG A 458 -16.86 8.68 -19.73
C ARG A 458 -16.15 9.46 -18.62
N GLY A 459 -15.83 8.80 -17.51
CA GLY A 459 -15.11 9.40 -16.38
C GLY A 459 -13.75 9.96 -16.76
N VAL A 460 -13.00 9.27 -17.64
CA VAL A 460 -11.70 9.77 -18.13
C VAL A 460 -11.87 11.07 -18.93
N PHE A 461 -12.86 11.15 -19.84
CA PHE A 461 -13.08 12.37 -20.61
C PHE A 461 -13.59 13.54 -19.77
N GLU A 462 -14.42 13.28 -18.77
CA GLU A 462 -14.82 14.28 -17.77
C GLU A 462 -13.64 14.76 -16.94
N TRP A 463 -12.75 13.84 -16.51
CA TRP A 463 -11.51 14.20 -15.83
C TRP A 463 -10.62 15.08 -16.72
N LEU A 464 -10.44 14.72 -18.00
CA LEU A 464 -9.68 15.52 -18.97
C LEU A 464 -10.27 16.91 -19.17
N ALA A 465 -11.60 17.03 -19.20
CA ALA A 465 -12.30 18.31 -19.28
C ALA A 465 -12.08 19.17 -18.03
N ARG A 466 -12.03 18.57 -16.84
CA ARG A 466 -11.74 19.27 -15.58
C ARG A 466 -10.30 19.79 -15.52
N VAL A 467 -9.31 18.99 -15.92
CA VAL A 467 -7.89 19.38 -15.83
C VAL A 467 -7.43 20.31 -16.96
N ARG A 468 -8.21 20.41 -18.05
CA ARG A 468 -7.95 21.29 -19.21
C ARG A 468 -7.55 22.73 -18.85
N GLY A 469 -8.14 23.29 -17.80
CA GLY A 469 -7.89 24.67 -17.36
C GLY A 469 -6.65 24.85 -16.49
N GLN A 470 -6.10 23.75 -15.95
CA GLN A 470 -4.91 23.78 -15.10
C GLN A 470 -3.62 23.91 -15.92
N SER A 471 -3.70 23.76 -17.25
CA SER A 471 -2.55 23.86 -18.14
C SER A 471 -2.08 25.28 -18.44
N ARG A 472 -2.74 26.34 -17.94
CA ARG A 472 -2.42 27.74 -18.30
C ARG A 472 -0.97 28.12 -17.96
N PRO A 473 -0.26 28.85 -18.84
CA PRO A 473 -0.74 29.48 -20.07
C PRO A 473 -0.83 28.53 -21.28
N TYR A 474 -0.51 27.26 -21.12
CA TYR A 474 -0.46 26.28 -22.20
C TYR A 474 -1.83 25.67 -22.52
N ALA A 475 -2.02 25.29 -23.79
CA ALA A 475 -3.25 24.70 -24.29
C ALA A 475 -3.23 23.16 -24.35
N TYR A 476 -2.07 22.51 -24.15
CA TYR A 476 -1.95 21.06 -24.19
C TYR A 476 -2.22 20.42 -22.82
N TRP A 477 -2.55 19.12 -22.82
CA TRP A 477 -2.59 18.34 -21.57
C TRP A 477 -1.18 17.92 -21.20
N PHE A 478 -0.82 18.15 -19.95
CA PHE A 478 0.48 17.83 -19.39
C PHE A 478 0.74 16.33 -19.39
N GLN A 479 2.01 15.98 -19.24
CA GLN A 479 2.46 14.61 -19.38
C GLN A 479 1.88 13.70 -18.29
N LYS A 480 1.87 14.18 -17.04
CA LYS A 480 1.58 13.39 -15.85
C LYS A 480 0.83 14.24 -14.84
N TYR A 481 -0.22 13.68 -14.26
CA TYR A 481 -1.05 14.29 -13.23
C TYR A 481 -1.21 13.35 -12.04
N THR A 482 -1.40 13.90 -10.85
CA THR A 482 -1.99 13.17 -9.71
C THR A 482 -3.40 12.71 -10.06
N ILE A 483 -3.92 11.72 -9.33
CA ILE A 483 -5.24 11.13 -9.63
C ILE A 483 -6.35 12.21 -9.52
N ASP A 484 -6.26 13.12 -8.55
CA ASP A 484 -7.18 14.26 -8.41
C ASP A 484 -6.97 15.38 -9.44
N GLY A 485 -5.94 15.27 -10.28
CA GLY A 485 -5.77 16.08 -11.48
C GLY A 485 -4.77 17.21 -11.36
N TRP A 486 -3.97 17.29 -10.30
CA TRP A 486 -2.89 18.29 -10.23
C TRP A 486 -1.70 17.91 -11.13
N PRO A 487 -1.11 18.86 -11.87
CA PRO A 487 0.07 18.66 -12.69
C PRO A 487 1.28 18.17 -11.88
N GLU A 488 1.94 17.13 -12.38
CA GLU A 488 3.22 16.65 -11.82
C GLU A 488 4.36 16.86 -12.81
N TRP A 489 4.19 16.46 -14.08
CA TRP A 489 5.14 16.75 -15.16
C TRP A 489 4.47 17.44 -16.34
N GLU A 490 4.96 18.63 -16.69
CA GLU A 490 4.36 19.56 -17.65
C GLU A 490 4.88 19.43 -19.10
N THR A 491 5.67 18.39 -19.38
CA THR A 491 6.26 18.16 -20.71
C THR A 491 5.19 18.08 -21.80
N PRO A 492 5.33 18.79 -22.95
CA PRO A 492 4.31 18.79 -24.00
C PRO A 492 4.42 17.58 -24.92
N ALA A 493 3.79 16.48 -24.51
CA ALA A 493 3.63 15.27 -25.29
C ALA A 493 2.32 15.35 -26.09
N VAL A 494 2.41 15.73 -27.37
CA VAL A 494 1.23 16.02 -28.21
C VAL A 494 0.33 14.82 -28.43
N ASP A 495 0.88 13.60 -28.41
CA ASP A 495 0.14 12.35 -28.58
C ASP A 495 -0.95 12.21 -27.53
N GLN A 496 -0.68 12.64 -26.30
CA GLN A 496 -1.64 12.59 -25.18
C GLN A 496 -2.85 13.50 -25.43
N THR A 497 -2.62 14.66 -26.06
CA THR A 497 -3.67 15.59 -26.46
C THR A 497 -4.42 15.09 -27.69
N ALA A 498 -3.69 14.60 -28.70
CA ALA A 498 -4.26 14.10 -29.95
C ALA A 498 -5.12 12.83 -29.77
N LEU A 499 -4.85 12.02 -28.74
CA LEU A 499 -5.65 10.85 -28.39
C LEU A 499 -7.06 11.20 -27.88
N ILE A 500 -7.31 12.43 -27.40
CA ILE A 500 -8.60 12.83 -26.82
C ILE A 500 -9.75 12.68 -27.84
N PRO A 501 -9.74 13.38 -29.00
CA PRO A 501 -10.80 13.20 -29.99
C PRO A 501 -10.85 11.77 -30.56
N TRP A 502 -9.70 11.10 -30.68
CA TRP A 502 -9.61 9.71 -31.14
C TRP A 502 -10.30 8.73 -30.20
N GLY A 503 -10.15 8.93 -28.89
CA GLY A 503 -10.78 8.15 -27.84
C GLY A 503 -12.28 8.44 -27.76
N LEU A 504 -12.66 9.71 -27.75
CA LEU A 504 -14.06 10.15 -27.73
C LEU A 504 -14.86 9.59 -28.91
N GLU A 505 -14.26 9.55 -30.10
CA GLU A 505 -14.93 8.99 -31.27
C GLU A 505 -15.20 7.48 -31.12
N ARG A 506 -14.27 6.73 -30.51
CA ARG A 506 -14.48 5.30 -30.22
C ARG A 506 -15.53 5.08 -29.15
N TYR A 507 -15.51 5.91 -28.11
CA TYR A 507 -16.56 5.95 -27.10
C TYR A 507 -17.91 6.17 -27.77
N TYR A 508 -18.06 7.24 -28.55
CA TYR A 508 -19.29 7.58 -29.27
C TYR A 508 -19.77 6.47 -30.20
N ARG A 509 -18.88 5.88 -31.01
CA ARG A 509 -19.26 4.77 -31.90
C ARG A 509 -19.80 3.55 -31.16
N ARG A 510 -19.44 3.37 -29.88
CA ARG A 510 -19.88 2.25 -29.05
C ARG A 510 -21.16 2.56 -28.29
N THR A 511 -21.29 3.77 -27.77
CA THR A 511 -22.39 4.16 -26.89
C THR A 511 -23.53 4.86 -27.62
N GLY A 512 -23.26 5.48 -28.77
CA GLY A 512 -24.20 6.35 -29.48
C GLY A 512 -24.50 7.67 -28.74
N ASP A 513 -23.77 7.98 -27.66
CA ASP A 513 -24.04 9.11 -26.77
C ASP A 513 -23.56 10.44 -27.38
N LEU A 514 -24.35 10.96 -28.33
CA LEU A 514 -24.05 12.21 -29.03
C LEU A 514 -24.12 13.43 -28.11
N ASP A 515 -24.98 13.40 -27.09
CA ASP A 515 -25.11 14.47 -26.09
C ASP A 515 -23.80 14.63 -25.30
N PHE A 516 -23.16 13.52 -24.91
CA PHE A 516 -21.86 13.58 -24.26
C PHE A 516 -20.75 14.08 -25.19
N VAL A 517 -20.79 13.73 -26.47
CA VAL A 517 -19.86 14.30 -27.47
C VAL A 517 -20.07 15.82 -27.56
N ALA A 518 -21.32 16.29 -27.60
CA ALA A 518 -21.64 17.71 -27.63
C ALA A 518 -21.12 18.44 -26.38
N ALA A 519 -21.32 17.85 -25.19
CA ALA A 519 -20.77 18.38 -23.94
C ALA A 519 -19.23 18.38 -23.91
N SER A 520 -18.60 17.42 -24.59
CA SER A 520 -17.14 17.30 -24.73
C SER A 520 -16.54 18.18 -25.84
N TRP A 521 -17.35 18.95 -26.57
CA TRP A 521 -16.87 19.80 -27.67
C TRP A 521 -15.66 20.68 -27.31
N PRO A 522 -15.59 21.34 -26.14
CA PRO A 522 -14.45 22.18 -25.80
C PRO A 522 -13.11 21.43 -25.71
N ILE A 523 -13.08 20.16 -25.29
CA ILE A 523 -11.84 19.38 -25.28
C ILE A 523 -11.45 18.89 -26.68
N ILE A 524 -12.42 18.64 -27.56
CA ILE A 524 -12.19 18.29 -28.98
C ILE A 524 -11.53 19.46 -29.70
N GLU A 525 -12.12 20.65 -29.59
CA GLU A 525 -11.65 21.87 -30.25
C GLU A 525 -10.24 22.26 -29.79
N GLN A 526 -9.99 22.26 -28.47
CA GLN A 526 -8.68 22.54 -27.90
C GLN A 526 -7.63 21.51 -28.34
N ALA A 527 -7.97 20.22 -28.34
CA ALA A 527 -7.05 19.17 -28.78
C ALA A 527 -6.67 19.33 -30.26
N ALA A 528 -7.65 19.65 -31.12
CA ALA A 528 -7.40 19.86 -32.55
C ALA A 528 -6.51 21.09 -32.80
N ALA A 529 -6.67 22.17 -32.04
CA ALA A 529 -5.80 23.34 -32.11
C ALA A 529 -4.35 23.01 -31.71
N VAL A 530 -4.16 22.27 -30.62
CA VAL A 530 -2.84 21.82 -30.16
C VAL A 530 -2.17 20.90 -31.19
N CYS A 531 -2.95 20.04 -31.85
CA CYS A 531 -2.48 19.21 -32.97
C CYS A 531 -1.94 20.02 -34.16
N GLY A 532 -2.33 21.29 -34.30
CA GLY A 532 -1.76 22.23 -35.28
C GLY A 532 -0.58 23.04 -34.75
N GLY A 533 -0.11 22.78 -33.53
CA GLY A 533 0.99 23.52 -32.90
C GLY A 533 0.56 24.73 -32.07
N ALA A 534 -0.74 25.01 -31.94
CA ALA A 534 -1.26 26.09 -31.09
C ALA A 534 -1.24 25.68 -29.60
N SER A 535 -0.05 25.51 -29.05
CA SER A 535 0.17 24.94 -27.71
C SER A 535 0.56 25.97 -26.64
N GLY A 536 1.14 27.10 -27.06
CA GLY A 536 1.77 28.09 -26.18
C GLY A 536 3.18 27.70 -25.70
N HIS A 537 3.73 26.55 -26.11
CA HIS A 537 5.06 26.09 -25.72
C HIS A 537 5.97 25.89 -26.94
N PRO A 538 7.21 26.41 -26.94
CA PRO A 538 8.10 26.37 -28.13
C PRO A 538 8.49 24.94 -28.54
N GLY A 539 8.47 24.00 -27.60
CA GLY A 539 8.73 22.59 -27.84
C GLY A 539 7.57 21.80 -28.49
N LEU A 540 6.37 22.39 -28.62
CA LEU A 540 5.25 21.79 -29.36
C LEU A 540 4.78 22.74 -30.45
N ARG A 541 5.23 22.49 -31.69
CA ARG A 541 4.99 23.37 -32.84
C ARG A 541 4.97 22.59 -34.14
N LEU A 542 4.28 23.12 -35.14
CA LEU A 542 4.36 22.65 -36.52
C LEU A 542 5.73 23.01 -37.11
N LEU A 543 6.40 22.05 -37.73
CA LEU A 543 7.60 22.22 -38.54
C LEU A 543 7.19 22.33 -39.99
N GLU A 544 7.18 23.55 -40.53
CA GLU A 544 6.67 23.86 -41.87
C GLU A 544 7.44 23.14 -43.00
N ASP A 545 8.73 22.89 -42.79
CA ASP A 545 9.63 22.20 -43.73
C ASP A 545 9.36 20.70 -43.83
N LEU A 546 8.87 20.09 -42.75
CA LEU A 546 8.56 18.66 -42.68
C LEU A 546 7.06 18.37 -42.79
N ASN A 547 6.20 19.39 -42.67
CA ASN A 547 4.76 19.22 -42.43
C ASN A 547 4.44 18.35 -41.20
N LEU A 548 5.36 18.26 -40.23
CA LEU A 548 5.20 17.45 -39.02
C LEU A 548 5.19 18.31 -37.77
N VAL A 549 4.51 17.86 -36.73
CA VAL A 549 4.55 18.49 -35.41
C VAL A 549 5.72 17.94 -34.61
N SER A 550 6.54 18.85 -34.10
CA SER A 550 7.55 18.56 -33.09
C SER A 550 6.89 18.58 -31.72
N SER A 551 7.20 17.59 -30.88
CA SER A 551 6.75 17.52 -29.47
C SER A 551 7.72 16.66 -28.66
N ALA A 552 7.47 16.47 -27.37
CA ALA A 552 8.05 15.33 -26.67
C ALA A 552 7.54 14.02 -27.28
N GLY A 553 8.42 13.01 -27.37
CA GLY A 553 8.06 11.67 -27.86
C GLY A 553 7.46 10.78 -26.77
N LEU A 554 7.04 9.57 -27.11
CA LEU A 554 6.40 8.59 -26.20
C LEU A 554 7.19 8.35 -24.89
N TRP A 555 8.52 8.37 -24.98
CA TRP A 555 9.44 8.14 -23.86
C TRP A 555 9.90 9.42 -23.17
N ASP A 556 9.38 10.58 -23.59
CA ASP A 556 9.57 11.89 -22.95
C ASP A 556 11.03 12.36 -22.76
N ASN A 557 12.00 11.70 -23.42
CA ASN A 557 13.44 11.98 -23.28
C ASN A 557 13.97 13.03 -24.27
N ARG A 558 13.24 13.31 -25.36
CA ARG A 558 13.67 14.18 -26.46
C ARG A 558 12.48 14.87 -27.11
N PHE A 559 12.75 16.04 -27.70
CA PHE A 559 11.83 16.77 -28.57
C PHE A 559 12.14 16.49 -30.04
N GLY A 560 11.11 16.35 -30.87
CA GLY A 560 11.26 16.17 -32.30
C GLY A 560 9.97 15.74 -32.99
N ALA A 561 10.03 15.59 -34.31
CA ALA A 561 8.94 15.05 -35.12
C ALA A 561 9.00 13.52 -35.11
N PHE A 562 8.32 12.90 -34.14
CA PHE A 562 8.29 11.45 -34.01
C PHE A 562 7.14 10.84 -34.83
N LEU A 563 7.42 9.68 -35.44
CA LEU A 563 6.44 8.91 -36.22
C LEU A 563 5.17 8.61 -35.42
N TYR A 564 5.33 8.10 -34.18
CA TYR A 564 4.20 7.78 -33.32
C TYR A 564 3.33 9.02 -33.05
N SER A 565 3.94 10.12 -32.59
CA SER A 565 3.21 11.34 -32.23
C SER A 565 2.44 11.92 -33.42
N ASN A 566 3.07 11.96 -34.60
CA ASN A 566 2.42 12.49 -35.81
C ASN A 566 1.33 11.55 -36.35
N ALA A 567 1.52 10.22 -36.28
CA ALA A 567 0.48 9.27 -36.64
C ALA A 567 -0.76 9.42 -35.73
N VAL A 568 -0.55 9.65 -34.43
CA VAL A 568 -1.62 9.91 -33.48
C VAL A 568 -2.31 11.26 -33.75
N ILE A 569 -1.56 12.31 -34.11
CA ILE A 569 -2.15 13.59 -34.56
C ILE A 569 -3.08 13.40 -35.76
N VAL A 570 -2.63 12.70 -36.80
CA VAL A 570 -3.46 12.42 -37.98
C VAL A 570 -4.74 11.67 -37.58
N ALA A 571 -4.61 10.66 -36.71
CA ALA A 571 -5.75 9.89 -36.23
C ALA A 571 -6.72 10.73 -35.39
N GLY A 572 -6.18 11.61 -34.52
CA GLY A 572 -6.93 12.53 -33.67
C GLY A 572 -7.69 13.59 -34.46
N LEU A 573 -7.03 14.27 -35.41
CA LEU A 573 -7.65 15.28 -36.27
C LEU A 573 -8.75 14.69 -37.16
N ARG A 574 -8.51 13.50 -37.74
CA ARG A 574 -9.54 12.78 -38.51
C ARG A 574 -10.74 12.39 -37.64
N ALA A 575 -10.50 12.01 -36.38
CA ALA A 575 -11.56 11.71 -35.42
C ALA A 575 -12.35 12.98 -35.04
N ALA A 576 -11.64 14.08 -34.74
CA ALA A 576 -12.24 15.38 -34.44
C ALA A 576 -13.14 15.85 -35.58
N ALA A 577 -12.71 15.69 -36.84
CA ALA A 577 -13.52 16.06 -38.00
C ALA A 577 -14.81 15.23 -38.12
N ARG A 578 -14.75 13.92 -37.86
CA ARG A 578 -15.95 13.06 -37.88
C ARG A 578 -16.91 13.39 -36.73
N LEU A 579 -16.39 13.70 -35.55
CA LEU A 579 -17.19 14.18 -34.41
C LEU A 579 -17.85 15.52 -34.73
N ALA A 580 -17.12 16.44 -35.37
CA ALA A 580 -17.67 17.73 -35.81
C ALA A 580 -18.81 17.56 -36.82
N GLU A 581 -18.68 16.67 -37.79
CA GLU A 581 -19.78 16.36 -38.71
C GLU A 581 -21.00 15.77 -38.01
N ALA A 582 -20.79 14.81 -37.08
CA ALA A 582 -21.86 14.22 -36.30
C ALA A 582 -22.63 15.27 -35.48
N LEU A 583 -21.95 16.34 -35.05
CA LEU A 583 -22.52 17.49 -34.34
C LEU A 583 -23.05 18.61 -35.26
N GLY A 584 -23.03 18.42 -36.59
CA GLY A 584 -23.47 19.45 -37.54
C GLY A 584 -22.54 20.68 -37.62
N ARG A 585 -21.24 20.49 -37.42
CA ARG A 585 -20.19 21.55 -37.44
C ARG A 585 -19.18 21.35 -38.59
N PRO A 586 -19.62 21.35 -39.87
CA PRO A 586 -18.72 21.09 -41.00
C PRO A 586 -17.60 22.12 -41.15
N ASP A 587 -17.82 23.36 -40.72
CA ASP A 587 -16.82 24.45 -40.77
C ASP A 587 -15.59 24.15 -39.91
N ALA A 588 -15.76 23.41 -38.81
CA ALA A 588 -14.65 22.92 -37.99
C ALA A 588 -14.01 21.65 -38.60
N ALA A 589 -14.80 20.79 -39.23
CA ALA A 589 -14.34 19.51 -39.78
C ALA A 589 -13.37 19.68 -40.95
N ALA A 590 -13.65 20.61 -41.87
CA ALA A 590 -12.85 20.84 -43.08
C ALA A 590 -11.37 21.19 -42.79
N PRO A 591 -11.05 22.21 -41.96
CA PRO A 591 -9.65 22.55 -41.68
C PRO A 591 -8.90 21.44 -40.93
N TRP A 592 -9.57 20.71 -40.04
CA TRP A 592 -8.93 19.59 -39.32
C TRP A 592 -8.57 18.43 -40.25
N ARG A 593 -9.41 18.13 -41.26
CA ARG A 593 -9.06 17.14 -42.29
C ARG A 593 -7.88 17.59 -43.15
N ALA A 594 -7.92 18.83 -43.63
CA ALA A 594 -6.84 19.37 -44.45
C ALA A 594 -5.49 19.33 -43.70
N LEU A 595 -5.48 19.66 -42.40
CA LEU A 595 -4.28 19.54 -41.58
C LEU A 595 -3.85 18.07 -41.40
N ALA A 596 -4.77 17.15 -41.16
CA ALA A 596 -4.46 15.74 -41.05
C ALA A 596 -3.84 15.17 -42.33
N ASP A 597 -4.37 15.56 -43.50
CA ASP A 597 -3.85 15.12 -44.78
C ASP A 597 -2.50 15.77 -45.11
N ARG A 598 -2.29 17.03 -44.71
CA ARG A 598 -1.00 17.70 -44.79
C ARG A 598 0.10 16.99 -43.98
N ILE A 599 -0.22 16.51 -42.77
CA ILE A 599 0.73 15.79 -41.90
C ILE A 599 0.95 14.34 -42.38
N TRP A 600 -0.04 13.75 -43.05
CA TRP A 600 0.02 12.39 -43.56
C TRP A 600 0.83 12.24 -44.86
N ALA A 601 0.81 13.28 -45.71
CA ALA A 601 1.50 13.33 -47.00
C ALA A 601 3.03 13.45 -46.81
#